data_AF-A0A2E3XR20-F1
#
_entry.id   AF-A0A2E3XR20-F1
#
_cell.length_a   1.000
_cell.length_b   1.000
_cell.length_c   1.000
_cell.angle_alpha   90.00
_cell.angle_beta   90.00
_cell.angle_gamma   90.00
#
_symmetry.space_group_name_H-M   'P 1'
#
loop_
_entity.id
_entity.type
_entity.pdbx_description
1 polymer ?
#
loop_
_entity_poly.entity_id
_entity_poly.type
_entity_poly.pdbx_seq_one_letter_code
_entity_poly.pdbx_strand_id
1 'polypeptide(L)'
;MSLVKKIFTRERKEQSRPAFAEAFFSDESRTDHPFSLAMHTYKQLQETANSQEEVFLFMIEDVIFSSLYATFYEQLLFTARENPHLALPLIANFEQDQAERERMISEQTENHLNFILAGGRCEGCSSCDNHADVSELLPFVEQGHFDFFKNLYIGMQAIQFAMEELIYDLTPDHMQWLEDYTPEKVLEFRQMIIDYAEKKNAC
;
A
#
# COMPACT_ATOMS: atom_id res chain seq x y z
N MET A 1 11.52 -5.93 23.44
CA MET A 1 10.12 -5.43 23.47
C MET A 1 10.07 -4.20 22.58
N SER A 2 9.43 -4.31 21.42
CA SER A 2 9.48 -3.32 20.33
C SER A 2 8.81 -1.99 20.72
N LEU A 3 9.42 -0.87 20.30
CA LEU A 3 8.87 0.50 20.40
C LEU A 3 7.48 0.64 19.76
N VAL A 4 7.17 -0.21 18.79
CA VAL A 4 5.86 -0.30 18.13
C VAL A 4 4.73 -0.62 19.12
N LYS A 5 4.98 -1.38 20.19
CA LYS A 5 3.93 -1.68 21.18
C LYS A 5 3.57 -0.51 22.11
N LYS A 6 4.42 0.52 22.23
CA LYS A 6 4.21 1.60 23.21
C LYS A 6 3.40 2.78 22.67
N ILE A 7 3.21 2.88 21.36
CA ILE A 7 2.41 3.95 20.74
C ILE A 7 0.94 3.53 20.54
N PHE A 8 0.64 2.23 20.53
CA PHE A 8 -0.65 1.70 20.05
C PHE A 8 -1.58 1.08 21.09
N THR A 9 -1.23 1.07 22.38
CA THR A 9 -2.17 0.69 23.46
C THR A 9 -3.01 1.88 23.90
N ARG A 10 -3.75 2.46 22.96
CA ARG A 10 -4.97 3.22 23.29
C ARG A 10 -6.12 2.27 23.06
N GLU A 11 -6.83 1.90 24.12
CA GLU A 11 -8.03 1.07 24.05
C GLU A 11 -9.01 1.65 23.00
N ARG A 12 -9.00 1.08 21.80
CA ARG A 12 -9.98 1.40 20.75
C ARG A 12 -11.32 0.91 21.28
N LYS A 13 -12.18 1.84 21.70
CA LYS A 13 -13.63 1.60 21.71
C LYS A 13 -13.99 1.03 20.34
N GLU A 14 -14.77 -0.05 20.30
CA GLU A 14 -15.34 -0.60 19.07
C GLU A 14 -16.16 0.49 18.35
N GLN A 15 -15.50 1.33 17.57
CA GLN A 15 -16.13 1.99 16.45
C GLN A 15 -16.38 0.89 15.42
N SER A 16 -17.64 0.74 15.00
CA SER A 16 -17.97 -0.19 13.91
C SER A 16 -17.09 0.15 12.72
N ARG A 17 -16.52 -0.89 12.10
CA ARG A 17 -15.67 -0.71 10.92
C ARG A 17 -16.47 0.02 9.83
N PRO A 18 -15.84 0.90 9.04
CA PRO A 18 -16.50 1.47 7.87
C PRO A 18 -16.98 0.34 6.94
N ALA A 19 -18.14 0.52 6.31
CA ALA A 19 -18.74 -0.51 5.44
C ALA A 19 -17.80 -0.94 4.30
N PHE A 20 -17.01 -0.01 3.75
CA PHE A 20 -16.00 -0.34 2.73
C PHE A 20 -14.89 -1.25 3.26
N ALA A 21 -14.51 -1.11 4.54
CA ALA A 21 -13.53 -2.00 5.16
C ALA A 21 -14.16 -3.37 5.45
N GLU A 22 -15.45 -3.43 5.78
CA GLU A 22 -16.17 -4.71 5.93
C GLU A 22 -16.25 -5.48 4.60
N ALA A 23 -16.39 -4.79 3.47
CA ALA A 23 -16.43 -5.41 2.16
C ALA A 23 -15.18 -6.25 1.86
N PHE A 24 -13.99 -5.75 2.23
CA PHE A 24 -12.73 -6.51 2.12
C PHE A 24 -12.80 -7.85 2.87
N PHE A 25 -13.41 -7.89 4.06
CA PHE A 25 -13.47 -9.10 4.89
C PHE A 25 -14.68 -10.01 4.60
N SER A 26 -15.56 -9.62 3.69
CA SER A 26 -16.86 -10.29 3.51
C SER A 26 -16.76 -11.64 2.77
N ASP A 27 -15.81 -11.78 1.85
CA ASP A 27 -15.54 -13.03 1.13
C ASP A 27 -14.03 -13.24 0.91
N GLU A 28 -13.39 -13.84 1.91
CA GLU A 28 -11.97 -14.20 1.85
C GLU A 28 -11.70 -15.42 0.94
N SER A 29 -12.75 -16.11 0.48
CA SER A 29 -12.62 -17.39 -0.24
C SER A 29 -12.49 -17.23 -1.75
N ARG A 30 -12.83 -16.05 -2.28
CA ARG A 30 -12.72 -15.75 -3.70
C ARG A 30 -11.25 -15.68 -4.15
N THR A 31 -11.01 -16.12 -5.37
CA THR A 31 -9.66 -16.24 -5.94
C THR A 31 -9.03 -14.90 -6.28
N ASP A 32 -9.85 -13.90 -6.54
CA ASP A 32 -9.51 -12.50 -6.82
C ASP A 32 -9.47 -11.64 -5.56
N HIS A 33 -9.58 -12.23 -4.36
CA HIS A 33 -9.46 -11.47 -3.11
C HIS A 33 -8.10 -10.76 -3.07
N PRO A 34 -8.02 -9.47 -2.67
CA PRO A 34 -6.77 -8.70 -2.70
C PRO A 34 -5.57 -9.38 -2.02
N PHE A 35 -5.79 -10.05 -0.89
CA PHE A 35 -4.74 -10.84 -0.24
C PHE A 35 -4.31 -12.07 -1.06
N SER A 36 -5.25 -12.77 -1.70
CA SER A 36 -4.94 -13.92 -2.56
C SER A 36 -4.12 -13.48 -3.78
N LEU A 37 -4.45 -12.32 -4.37
CA LEU A 37 -3.67 -11.71 -5.44
C LEU A 37 -2.27 -11.33 -4.97
N ALA A 38 -2.12 -10.71 -3.81
CA ALA A 38 -0.81 -10.39 -3.23
C ALA A 38 0.06 -11.63 -2.97
N MET A 39 -0.54 -12.73 -2.51
CA MET A 39 0.18 -14.00 -2.35
C MET A 39 0.61 -14.59 -3.70
N HIS A 40 -0.23 -14.44 -4.72
CA HIS A 40 0.12 -14.85 -6.07
C HIS A 40 1.27 -14.03 -6.65
N THR A 41 1.26 -12.70 -6.50
CA THR A 41 2.36 -11.85 -6.98
C THR A 41 3.65 -12.19 -6.25
N TYR A 42 3.62 -12.42 -4.92
CA TYR A 42 4.79 -12.87 -4.17
C TYR A 42 5.33 -14.20 -4.71
N LYS A 43 4.46 -15.18 -4.95
CA LYS A 43 4.88 -16.47 -5.50
C LYS A 43 5.52 -16.32 -6.89
N GLN A 44 4.92 -15.51 -7.76
CA GLN A 44 5.49 -15.22 -9.09
C GLN A 44 6.86 -14.55 -9.00
N LEU A 45 7.03 -13.61 -8.06
CA LEU A 45 8.33 -12.98 -7.81
C LEU A 45 9.40 -14.02 -7.45
N GLN A 46 9.05 -14.97 -6.57
CA GLN A 46 9.96 -16.06 -6.19
C GLN A 46 10.28 -17.01 -7.35
N GLU A 47 9.34 -17.24 -8.26
CA GLU A 47 9.50 -18.16 -9.40
C GLU A 47 10.28 -17.54 -10.57
N THR A 48 10.28 -16.21 -10.69
CA THR A 48 10.87 -15.49 -11.82
C THR A 48 12.24 -14.89 -11.51
N ALA A 49 12.53 -14.59 -10.24
CA ALA A 49 13.84 -14.11 -9.84
C ALA A 49 14.89 -15.24 -9.87
N ASN A 50 16.13 -14.89 -10.23
CA ASN A 50 17.26 -15.80 -10.36
C ASN A 50 17.91 -16.12 -9.00
N SER A 51 17.67 -15.30 -7.97
CA SER A 51 18.29 -15.45 -6.65
C SER A 51 17.44 -14.84 -5.53
N GLN A 52 17.73 -15.23 -4.29
CA GLN A 52 17.09 -14.65 -3.11
C GLN A 52 17.44 -13.17 -2.90
N GLU A 53 18.64 -12.75 -3.29
CA GLU A 53 19.06 -11.35 -3.24
C GLU A 53 18.26 -10.49 -4.22
N GLU A 54 18.02 -11.02 -5.43
CA GLU A 54 17.17 -10.37 -6.42
C GLU A 54 15.71 -10.26 -5.95
N VAL A 55 15.15 -11.33 -5.36
CA VAL A 55 13.83 -11.27 -4.71
C VAL A 55 13.81 -10.18 -3.63
N PHE A 56 14.86 -10.07 -2.82
CA PHE A 56 14.94 -9.08 -1.75
C PHE A 56 14.93 -7.64 -2.30
N LEU A 57 15.71 -7.37 -3.35
CA LEU A 57 15.76 -6.06 -3.99
C LEU A 57 14.44 -5.68 -4.64
N PHE A 58 13.82 -6.61 -5.38
CA PHE A 58 12.51 -6.38 -5.98
C PHE A 58 11.42 -6.15 -4.94
N MET A 59 11.44 -6.86 -3.81
CA MET A 59 10.49 -6.58 -2.72
C MET A 59 10.65 -5.16 -2.16
N ILE A 60 11.88 -4.65 -2.03
CA ILE A 60 12.12 -3.27 -1.56
C ILE A 60 11.56 -2.27 -2.57
N GLU A 61 11.87 -2.46 -3.85
CA GLU A 61 11.38 -1.62 -4.94
C GLU A 61 9.83 -1.59 -5.00
N ASP A 62 9.20 -2.77 -5.01
CA ASP A 62 7.76 -2.90 -5.11
C ASP A 62 7.02 -2.37 -3.86
N VAL A 63 7.61 -2.49 -2.67
CA VAL A 63 7.07 -1.87 -1.45
C VAL A 63 6.99 -0.35 -1.60
N ILE A 64 8.04 0.28 -2.15
CA ILE A 64 8.07 1.73 -2.37
C ILE A 64 7.04 2.09 -3.45
N PHE A 65 7.06 1.36 -4.56
CA PHE A 65 6.15 1.57 -5.69
C PHE A 65 4.68 1.49 -5.28
N SER A 66 4.27 0.42 -4.60
CA SER A 66 2.90 0.25 -4.10
C SER A 66 2.52 1.28 -3.04
N SER A 67 3.48 1.74 -2.22
CA SER A 67 3.24 2.80 -1.23
C SER A 67 2.91 4.14 -1.90
N LEU A 68 3.66 4.51 -2.94
CA LEU A 68 3.39 5.71 -3.74
C LEU A 68 2.05 5.61 -4.44
N TYR A 69 1.73 4.44 -5.01
CA TYR A 69 0.42 4.17 -5.60
C TYR A 69 -0.73 4.36 -4.62
N ALA A 70 -0.59 3.83 -3.40
CA ALA A 70 -1.59 4.01 -2.34
C ALA A 70 -1.82 5.50 -2.01
N THR A 71 -0.77 6.34 -2.04
CA THR A 71 -0.92 7.79 -1.87
C THR A 71 -1.79 8.42 -2.95
N PHE A 72 -1.62 8.05 -4.22
CA PHE A 72 -2.50 8.54 -5.29
C PHE A 72 -3.95 8.09 -5.11
N TYR A 73 -4.17 6.84 -4.72
CA TYR A 73 -5.50 6.31 -4.43
C TYR A 73 -6.16 7.05 -3.27
N GLU A 74 -5.43 7.33 -2.18
CA GLU A 74 -5.91 8.13 -1.06
C GLU A 74 -6.34 9.53 -1.50
N GLN A 75 -5.51 10.22 -2.29
CA GLN A 75 -5.84 11.56 -2.79
C GLN A 75 -7.11 11.55 -3.66
N LEU A 76 -7.29 10.51 -4.49
CA LEU A 76 -8.52 10.35 -5.27
C LEU A 76 -9.74 10.18 -4.35
N LEU A 77 -9.67 9.27 -3.37
CA LEU A 77 -10.77 9.00 -2.44
C LEU A 77 -11.15 10.25 -1.63
N PHE A 78 -10.16 11.01 -1.14
CA PHE A 78 -10.38 12.23 -0.38
C PHE A 78 -10.98 13.33 -1.26
N THR A 79 -10.49 13.50 -2.49
CA THR A 79 -11.02 14.49 -3.44
C THR A 79 -12.46 14.15 -3.85
N ALA A 80 -12.74 12.86 -4.08
CA ALA A 80 -14.09 12.37 -4.39
C ALA A 80 -15.06 12.61 -3.23
N ARG A 81 -14.62 12.44 -1.97
CA ARG A 81 -15.38 12.80 -0.78
C ARG A 81 -15.69 14.30 -0.69
N GLU A 82 -14.70 15.15 -0.96
CA GLU A 82 -14.88 16.60 -0.94
C GLU A 82 -15.79 17.09 -2.07
N ASN A 83 -15.85 16.33 -3.17
CA ASN A 83 -16.63 16.67 -4.36
C ASN A 83 -17.50 15.49 -4.82
N PRO A 84 -18.52 15.04 -4.04
CA PRO A 84 -19.25 13.80 -4.33
C PRO A 84 -19.94 13.78 -5.71
N HIS A 85 -20.38 14.94 -6.18
CA HIS A 85 -21.01 15.12 -7.49
C HIS A 85 -20.05 14.93 -8.68
N LEU A 86 -18.73 14.94 -8.43
CA LEU A 86 -17.68 14.71 -9.41
C LEU A 86 -16.95 13.38 -9.20
N ALA A 87 -17.32 12.57 -8.21
CA ALA A 87 -16.56 11.37 -7.85
C ALA A 87 -16.41 10.39 -9.03
N LEU A 88 -17.49 10.07 -9.77
CA LEU A 88 -17.41 9.20 -10.94
C LEU A 88 -16.54 9.78 -12.08
N PRO A 89 -16.71 11.06 -12.49
CA PRO A 89 -15.77 11.71 -13.41
C PRO A 89 -14.31 11.70 -12.93
N LEU A 90 -14.06 11.91 -11.63
CA LEU A 90 -12.70 11.89 -11.06
C LEU A 90 -12.07 10.51 -11.18
N ILE A 91 -12.81 9.44 -10.87
CA ILE A 91 -12.35 8.05 -11.01
C ILE A 91 -12.03 7.72 -12.48
N ALA A 92 -12.93 8.07 -13.40
CA ALA A 92 -12.74 7.83 -14.83
C ALA A 92 -11.53 8.59 -15.40
N ASN A 93 -11.32 9.85 -14.99
CA ASN A 93 -10.14 10.62 -15.41
C ASN A 93 -8.86 10.05 -14.80
N PHE A 94 -8.93 9.61 -13.54
CA PHE A 94 -7.80 9.00 -12.86
C PHE A 94 -7.36 7.69 -13.54
N GLU A 95 -8.28 6.91 -14.10
CA GLU A 95 -7.97 5.75 -14.94
C GLU A 95 -7.25 6.16 -16.24
N GLN A 96 -7.72 7.22 -16.91
CA GLN A 96 -7.12 7.70 -18.17
C GLN A 96 -5.69 8.23 -18.01
N ASP A 97 -5.38 8.83 -16.86
CA ASP A 97 -4.05 9.39 -16.56
C ASP A 97 -3.06 8.34 -16.01
N GLN A 98 -3.38 7.04 -16.10
CA GLN A 98 -2.56 5.95 -15.55
C GLN A 98 -1.10 5.99 -16.02
N ALA A 99 -0.85 6.17 -17.33
CA ALA A 99 0.50 6.13 -17.87
C ALA A 99 1.41 7.24 -17.31
N GLU A 100 0.86 8.44 -17.12
CA GLU A 100 1.64 9.55 -16.54
C GLU A 100 1.87 9.34 -15.04
N ARG A 101 0.85 8.85 -14.32
CA ARG A 101 0.99 8.49 -12.90
C ARG A 101 2.04 7.40 -12.71
N GLU A 102 2.04 6.35 -13.53
CA GLU A 102 3.05 5.29 -13.49
C GLU A 102 4.45 5.84 -13.73
N ARG A 103 4.61 6.72 -14.72
CA ARG A 103 5.89 7.38 -14.98
C ARG A 103 6.40 8.15 -13.76
N MET A 104 5.52 8.92 -13.11
CA MET A 104 5.87 9.67 -11.89
C MET A 104 6.23 8.75 -10.73
N ILE A 105 5.47 7.67 -10.54
CA ILE A 105 5.72 6.69 -9.48
C ILE A 105 7.05 5.98 -9.73
N SER A 106 7.31 5.51 -10.95
CA SER A 106 8.59 4.87 -11.31
C SER A 106 9.79 5.78 -11.06
N GLU A 107 9.72 7.05 -11.46
CA GLU A 107 10.80 8.02 -11.21
C GLU A 107 11.05 8.20 -9.70
N GLN A 108 9.98 8.33 -8.90
CA GLN A 108 10.11 8.47 -7.46
C GLN A 108 10.62 7.19 -6.80
N THR A 109 10.14 6.02 -7.22
CA THR A 109 10.62 4.72 -6.76
C THR A 109 12.12 4.57 -7.00
N GLU A 110 12.59 4.90 -8.21
CA GLU A 110 14.02 4.85 -8.55
C GLU A 110 14.83 5.78 -7.63
N ASN A 111 14.37 7.01 -7.41
CA ASN A 111 15.03 7.95 -6.49
C ASN A 111 15.13 7.41 -5.06
N HIS A 112 14.04 6.84 -4.53
CA HIS A 112 14.00 6.28 -3.18
C HIS A 112 14.85 5.01 -3.05
N LEU A 113 14.81 4.14 -4.06
CA LEU A 113 15.63 2.93 -4.11
C LEU A 113 17.12 3.29 -4.15
N ASN A 114 17.52 4.24 -5.00
CA ASN A 114 18.90 4.72 -5.06
C ASN A 114 19.37 5.29 -3.72
N PHE A 115 18.53 6.06 -3.03
CA PHE A 115 18.81 6.56 -1.68
C PHE A 115 19.03 5.42 -0.67
N ILE A 116 18.19 4.38 -0.72
CA ILE A 116 18.31 3.19 0.14
C ILE A 116 19.60 2.43 -0.15
N LEU A 117 19.87 2.13 -1.43
CA LEU A 117 21.06 1.41 -1.88
C LEU A 117 22.35 2.17 -1.56
N ALA A 118 22.29 3.50 -1.52
CA ALA A 118 23.40 4.36 -1.11
C ALA A 118 23.57 4.47 0.43
N GLY A 119 22.79 3.72 1.23
CA GLY A 119 22.84 3.75 2.69
C GLY A 119 22.37 5.09 3.27
N GLY A 120 21.28 5.63 2.71
CA GLY A 120 20.68 6.89 3.16
C GLY A 120 21.43 8.14 2.72
N ARG A 121 22.22 8.07 1.65
CA ARG A 121 22.93 9.22 1.07
C ARG A 121 22.31 9.58 -0.28
N CYS A 122 22.06 10.87 -0.50
CA CYS A 122 21.57 11.39 -1.77
C CYS A 122 22.46 12.53 -2.25
N GLU A 123 22.86 12.51 -3.52
CA GLU A 123 23.66 13.57 -4.16
C GLU A 123 22.80 14.72 -4.73
N GLY A 124 21.48 14.65 -4.54
CA GLY A 124 20.49 15.57 -5.08
C GLY A 124 19.61 14.90 -6.14
N CYS A 125 18.32 14.78 -5.88
CA CYS A 125 17.30 14.27 -6.81
C CYS A 125 15.97 15.02 -6.62
N SER A 126 14.99 14.74 -7.48
CA SER A 126 13.64 15.33 -7.41
C SER A 126 12.86 14.92 -6.16
N SER A 127 13.27 13.85 -5.45
CA SER A 127 12.60 13.32 -4.25
C SER A 127 13.33 13.59 -2.93
N CYS A 128 14.34 14.48 -2.91
CA CYS A 128 15.19 14.69 -1.72
C CYS A 128 14.40 14.98 -0.43
N ASP A 129 13.38 15.83 -0.51
CA ASP A 129 12.58 16.24 0.64
C ASP A 129 11.75 15.08 1.23
N ASN A 130 11.50 14.04 0.43
CA ASN A 130 10.68 12.89 0.79
C ASN A 130 11.51 11.66 1.19
N HIS A 131 12.85 11.73 1.16
CA HIS A 131 13.67 10.59 1.60
C HIS A 131 13.47 10.22 3.08
N ALA A 132 12.99 11.18 3.89
CA ALA A 132 12.62 10.91 5.28
C ALA A 132 11.57 9.78 5.39
N ASP A 133 10.67 9.65 4.41
CA ASP A 133 9.57 8.70 4.41
C ASP A 133 10.03 7.23 4.29
N VAL A 134 11.20 7.01 3.68
CA VAL A 134 11.80 5.68 3.50
C VAL A 134 13.02 5.44 4.39
N SER A 135 13.47 6.46 5.13
CA SER A 135 14.67 6.37 5.97
C SER A 135 14.54 5.34 7.09
N GLU A 136 13.33 5.09 7.59
CA GLU A 136 13.09 4.07 8.62
C GLU A 136 13.30 2.63 8.11
N LEU A 137 13.32 2.42 6.79
CA LEU A 137 13.59 1.11 6.19
C LEU A 137 15.09 0.76 6.20
N LEU A 138 15.98 1.77 6.23
CA LEU A 138 17.43 1.58 6.09
C LEU A 138 18.01 0.53 7.03
N PRO A 139 17.73 0.54 8.36
CA PRO A 139 18.29 -0.46 9.26
C PRO A 139 17.86 -1.90 8.90
N PHE A 140 16.65 -2.07 8.36
CA PHE A 140 16.13 -3.38 7.95
C PHE A 140 16.78 -3.88 6.66
N VAL A 141 17.03 -2.97 5.71
CA VAL A 141 17.74 -3.27 4.47
C VAL A 141 19.19 -3.65 4.75
N GLU A 142 19.91 -2.84 5.52
CA GLU A 142 21.34 -3.04 5.83
C GLU A 142 21.59 -4.36 6.58
N GLN A 143 20.62 -4.79 7.40
CA GLN A 143 20.69 -6.06 8.15
C GLN A 143 20.11 -7.25 7.36
N GLY A 144 19.57 -7.03 6.15
CA GLY A 144 19.01 -8.08 5.30
C GLY A 144 17.80 -8.79 5.91
N HIS A 145 16.88 -8.04 6.54
CA HIS A 145 15.67 -8.63 7.14
C HIS A 145 14.65 -9.09 6.09
N PHE A 146 14.95 -10.22 5.45
CA PHE A 146 14.12 -10.78 4.38
C PHE A 146 12.66 -11.00 4.79
N ASP A 147 12.42 -11.60 5.97
CA ASP A 147 11.05 -11.88 6.43
C ASP A 147 10.25 -10.60 6.73
N PHE A 148 10.92 -9.54 7.17
CA PHE A 148 10.29 -8.22 7.32
C PHE A 148 9.81 -7.71 5.96
N PHE A 149 10.68 -7.71 4.95
CA PHE A 149 10.34 -7.24 3.60
C PHE A 149 9.32 -8.13 2.90
N LYS A 150 9.34 -9.45 3.13
CA LYS A 150 8.30 -10.37 2.66
C LYS A 150 6.92 -9.99 3.19
N ASN A 151 6.81 -9.77 4.50
CA ASN A 151 5.53 -9.41 5.12
C ASN A 151 5.07 -8.02 4.66
N LEU A 152 5.99 -7.07 4.59
CA LEU A 152 5.72 -5.72 4.13
C LEU A 152 5.27 -5.71 2.66
N TYR A 153 5.95 -6.46 1.79
CA TYR A 153 5.60 -6.64 0.39
C TYR A 153 4.19 -7.19 0.23
N ILE A 154 3.87 -8.32 0.86
CA ILE A 154 2.54 -8.94 0.76
C ILE A 154 1.47 -7.97 1.27
N GLY A 155 1.73 -7.27 2.38
CA GLY A 155 0.83 -6.28 2.95
C GLY A 155 0.57 -5.10 2.00
N MET A 156 1.62 -4.54 1.41
CA MET A 156 1.51 -3.39 0.50
C MET A 156 0.83 -3.76 -0.82
N GLN A 157 1.12 -4.94 -1.37
CA GLN A 157 0.42 -5.47 -2.54
C GLN A 157 -1.07 -5.67 -2.26
N ALA A 158 -1.41 -6.23 -1.09
CA ALA A 158 -2.81 -6.41 -0.69
C ALA A 158 -3.53 -5.06 -0.52
N ILE A 159 -2.85 -4.04 0.02
CA ILE A 159 -3.38 -2.67 0.07
C ILE A 159 -3.64 -2.14 -1.33
N GLN A 160 -2.68 -2.29 -2.25
CA GLN A 160 -2.82 -1.80 -3.60
C GLN A 160 -4.05 -2.40 -4.29
N PHE A 161 -4.17 -3.74 -4.30
CA PHE A 161 -5.32 -4.42 -4.90
C PHE A 161 -6.64 -4.05 -4.21
N ALA A 162 -6.65 -3.93 -2.88
CA ALA A 162 -7.86 -3.55 -2.14
C ALA A 162 -8.31 -2.12 -2.45
N MET A 163 -7.37 -1.21 -2.65
CA MET A 163 -7.67 0.18 -2.99
C MET A 163 -8.13 0.30 -4.46
N GLU A 164 -7.55 -0.49 -5.37
CA GLU A 164 -8.02 -0.60 -6.76
C GLU A 164 -9.46 -1.09 -6.82
N GLU A 165 -9.75 -2.21 -6.16
CA GLU A 165 -11.11 -2.74 -6.06
C GLU A 165 -12.07 -1.72 -5.42
N LEU A 166 -11.65 -1.08 -4.32
CA LEU A 166 -12.45 -0.06 -3.66
C LEU A 166 -12.79 1.09 -4.62
N ILE A 167 -11.82 1.58 -5.40
CA ILE A 167 -11.98 2.73 -6.29
C ILE A 167 -12.80 2.38 -7.52
N TYR A 168 -12.45 1.30 -8.22
CA TYR A 168 -12.99 1.02 -9.55
C TYR A 168 -14.22 0.13 -9.52
N ASP A 169 -14.32 -0.79 -8.56
CA ASP A 169 -15.43 -1.75 -8.52
C ASP A 169 -16.48 -1.34 -7.50
N LEU A 170 -16.07 -0.95 -6.28
CA LEU A 170 -17.01 -0.74 -5.18
C LEU A 170 -17.55 0.69 -5.08
N THR A 171 -16.70 1.70 -5.22
CA THR A 171 -17.13 3.11 -5.09
C THR A 171 -18.27 3.46 -6.04
N PRO A 172 -18.25 3.05 -7.33
CA PRO A 172 -19.33 3.39 -8.25
C PRO A 172 -20.70 2.84 -7.83
N ASP A 173 -20.73 1.66 -7.21
CA ASP A 173 -21.95 1.00 -6.74
C ASP A 173 -22.35 1.42 -5.31
N HIS A 174 -21.42 2.03 -4.57
CA HIS A 174 -21.58 2.37 -3.16
C HIS A 174 -21.21 3.83 -2.86
N MET A 175 -21.70 4.77 -3.66
CA MET A 175 -21.43 6.22 -3.53
C MET A 175 -21.72 6.81 -2.14
N GLN A 176 -22.59 6.18 -1.34
CA GLN A 176 -22.82 6.54 0.06
C GLN A 176 -21.58 6.39 0.95
N TRP A 177 -20.57 5.60 0.54
CA TRP A 177 -19.32 5.42 1.29
C TRP A 177 -18.37 6.61 1.18
N LEU A 178 -18.60 7.53 0.24
CA LEU A 178 -17.76 8.72 0.06
C LEU A 178 -17.62 9.53 1.36
N GLU A 179 -18.66 9.63 2.19
CA GLU A 179 -18.61 10.34 3.48
C GLU A 179 -17.54 9.78 4.43
N ASP A 180 -17.25 8.49 4.28
CA ASP A 180 -16.35 7.69 5.12
C ASP A 180 -14.92 7.60 4.59
N TYR A 181 -14.63 8.13 3.40
CA TYR A 181 -13.26 8.24 2.87
C TYR A 181 -12.49 9.38 3.54
N THR A 182 -12.34 9.31 4.86
CA THR A 182 -11.51 10.23 5.63
C THR A 182 -10.09 9.68 5.77
N PRO A 183 -9.07 10.55 5.96
CA PRO A 183 -7.69 10.09 6.18
C PRO A 183 -7.58 9.07 7.31
N GLU A 184 -8.31 9.25 8.40
CA GLU A 184 -8.29 8.35 9.56
C GLU A 184 -8.86 6.97 9.22
N LYS A 185 -9.99 6.92 8.52
CA LYS A 185 -10.66 5.66 8.16
C LYS A 185 -9.89 4.89 7.09
N VAL A 186 -9.31 5.58 6.11
CA VAL A 186 -8.49 4.94 5.07
C VAL A 186 -7.17 4.44 5.65
N LEU A 187 -6.51 5.22 6.53
CA LEU A 187 -5.32 4.75 7.25
C LEU A 187 -5.63 3.54 8.13
N GLU A 188 -6.77 3.57 8.84
CA GLU A 188 -7.23 2.43 9.63
C GLU A 188 -7.46 1.20 8.75
N PHE A 189 -8.10 1.37 7.59
CA PHE A 189 -8.32 0.28 6.63
C PHE A 189 -7.01 -0.35 6.17
N ARG A 190 -6.01 0.46 5.79
CA ARG A 190 -4.67 -0.02 5.44
C ARG A 190 -4.04 -0.83 6.57
N GLN A 191 -4.14 -0.34 7.82
CA GLN A 191 -3.63 -1.08 8.98
C GLN A 191 -4.36 -2.42 9.16
N MET A 192 -5.68 -2.47 8.96
CA MET A 192 -6.42 -3.74 9.05
C MET A 192 -5.95 -4.75 8.00
N ILE A 193 -5.61 -4.31 6.79
CA ILE A 193 -5.07 -5.17 5.73
C ILE A 193 -3.68 -5.70 6.12
N ILE A 194 -2.79 -4.84 6.63
CA ILE A 194 -1.47 -5.27 7.13
C ILE A 194 -1.62 -6.30 8.25
N ASP A 195 -2.43 -6.00 9.26
CA ASP A 195 -2.67 -6.91 10.40
C ASP A 195 -3.23 -8.26 9.94
N TYR A 196 -4.13 -8.24 8.94
CA TYR A 196 -4.68 -9.43 8.33
C TYR A 196 -3.60 -10.25 7.60
N ALA A 197 -2.78 -9.60 6.77
CA ALA A 197 -1.71 -10.24 6.03
C ALA A 197 -0.66 -10.86 6.96
N GLU A 198 -0.23 -10.14 7.99
CA GLU A 198 0.71 -10.64 9.01
C GLU A 198 0.14 -11.86 9.74
N LYS A 199 -1.14 -11.81 10.14
CA LYS A 199 -1.81 -12.92 10.82
C LYS A 199 -1.90 -14.17 9.94
N LYS A 200 -2.20 -14.01 8.64
CA LYS A 200 -2.29 -15.12 7.69
C LYS A 200 -0.92 -15.71 7.38
N ASN A 201 0.13 -14.89 7.33
CA ASN A 201 1.50 -15.36 7.09
C ASN A 201 2.15 -16.03 8.32
N ALA A 202 1.61 -15.80 9.51
CA ALA A 202 2.06 -16.44 10.75
C ALA A 202 1.42 -17.82 11.01
N CYS A 203 0.39 -18.20 10.25
CA CYS A 203 -0.33 -19.46 10.35
C CYS A 203 0.12 -20.47 9.29
#